data_AF-A0A2G6LQ41-F1
#
_entry.id   AF-A0A2G6LQ41-F1
#
_cell.length_a   1.000
_cell.length_b   1.000
_cell.length_c   1.000
_cell.angle_alpha   90.00
_cell.angle_beta   90.00
_cell.angle_gamma   90.00
#
_symmetry.space_group_name_H-M   'P 1'
#
loop_
_entity.id
_entity.type
_entity.pdbx_description
1 polymer ?
#
loop_
_entity_poly.entity_id
_entity_poly.type
_entity_poly.pdbx_seq_one_letter_code
_entity_poly.pdbx_strand_id
1 'polypeptide(L)' 'MAPKKFSVFSAFKYLIFALPLLIIAPVVITIGFKALAKDNSFIILVIGIILALLAIVITALGVIRVVRYIFERDHAS' A
#
# COMPACT_ATOMS: atom_id res chain seq x y z
N MET A 1 25.22 20.18 -12.19
CA MET A 1 24.23 19.18 -11.74
C MET A 1 22.96 19.91 -11.35
N ALA A 2 21.87 19.76 -12.10
CA ALA A 2 20.60 20.40 -11.77
C ALA A 2 20.05 19.83 -10.44
N PRO A 3 19.52 20.65 -9.51
CA PRO A 3 18.98 20.14 -8.26
C PRO A 3 17.82 19.20 -8.58
N LYS A 4 17.94 17.95 -8.14
CA LYS A 4 16.93 16.90 -8.30
C LYS A 4 15.66 17.39 -7.60
N LYS A 5 14.73 18.01 -8.34
CA LYS A 5 13.46 18.54 -7.82
C LYS A 5 12.79 17.45 -6.99
N PHE A 6 12.90 17.55 -5.67
CA PHE A 6 12.27 16.66 -4.72
C PHE A 6 10.76 16.95 -4.76
N SER A 7 10.11 16.32 -5.74
CA SER A 7 8.71 16.55 -6.09
C SER A 7 7.81 15.78 -5.15
N VAL A 8 6.74 16.41 -4.68
CA VAL A 8 5.64 15.80 -3.91
C VAL A 8 5.20 14.46 -4.54
N PHE A 9 5.23 14.39 -5.86
CA PHE A 9 4.92 13.19 -6.63
C PHE A 9 5.78 11.96 -6.24
N SER A 10 7.05 12.18 -5.90
CA SER A 10 7.97 11.11 -5.50
C SER A 10 7.68 10.56 -4.10
N ALA A 11 7.09 11.38 -3.22
CA ALA A 11 6.64 10.96 -1.89
C ALA A 11 5.27 10.25 -1.98
N PHE A 12 4.34 10.77 -2.79
CA PHE A 12 2.99 10.24 -2.90
C PHE A 12 2.84 9.01 -3.79
N LYS A 13 3.78 8.71 -4.70
CA LYS A 13 3.68 7.55 -5.61
C LYS A 13 3.40 6.23 -4.87
N TYR A 14 4.01 6.02 -3.70
CA TYR A 14 3.82 4.80 -2.92
C TYR A 14 2.39 4.69 -2.37
N LEU A 15 1.79 5.81 -1.98
CA LEU A 15 0.42 5.86 -1.49
C LEU A 15 -0.59 5.62 -2.61
N ILE A 16 -0.32 6.16 -3.81
CA ILE A 16 -1.13 5.94 -5.02
C ILE A 16 -1.16 4.46 -5.40
N PHE A 17 -0.02 3.76 -5.31
CA PHE A 17 0.03 2.31 -5.54
C PHE A 17 -0.59 1.49 -4.40
N ALA A 18 -0.54 1.98 -3.15
CA ALA A 18 -1.14 1.30 -2.02
C ALA A 18 -2.68 1.33 -2.05
N LEU A 19 -3.28 2.44 -2.49
CA LEU A 19 -4.73 2.64 -2.56
C LEU A 19 -5.50 1.50 -3.25
N PRO A 20 -5.19 1.10 -4.50
CA PRO A 20 -5.89 -0.01 -5.12
C PRO A 20 -5.65 -1.33 -4.38
N LEU A 21 -4.45 -1.54 -3.82
CA LEU A 21 -4.12 -2.74 -3.07
C LEU A 21 -4.94 -2.86 -1.78
N LEU A 22 -5.16 -1.73 -1.08
CA LEU A 22 -6.00 -1.65 0.11
C LEU A 22 -7.47 -1.97 -0.16
N ILE A 23 -7.96 -1.71 -1.38
CA ILE A 23 -9.34 -2.05 -1.79
C ILE A 23 -9.42 -3.50 -2.29
N ILE A 24 -8.45 -3.94 -3.11
CA ILE A 24 -8.45 -5.27 -3.71
C ILE A 24 -8.24 -6.35 -2.65
N ALA A 25 -7.35 -6.13 -1.68
CA ALA A 25 -7.05 -7.12 -0.64
C ALA A 25 -8.29 -7.62 0.13
N PRO A 26 -9.16 -6.77 0.73
CA PRO A 26 -10.34 -7.23 1.45
C PRO A 26 -11.37 -7.89 0.53
N VAL A 27 -11.47 -7.47 -0.74
CA VAL A 27 -12.33 -8.13 -1.73
C VAL A 27 -11.85 -9.55 -1.99
N VAL A 28 -10.55 -9.75 -2.25
CA VAL A 28 -9.97 -11.08 -2.47
C VAL A 28 -10.08 -11.96 -1.23
N ILE A 29 -9.86 -11.40 -0.03
CA ILE A 29 -10.06 -12.12 1.24
C ILE A 29 -11.51 -12.60 1.37
N THR A 30 -12.49 -11.74 1.07
CA THR A 30 -13.91 -12.10 1.11
C THR A 30 -14.25 -13.23 0.14
N ILE A 31 -13.69 -13.18 -1.07
CA ILE A 31 -13.83 -14.27 -2.05
C ILE A 31 -13.14 -15.55 -1.54
N GLY A 32 -11.97 -15.42 -0.91
CA GLY A 32 -11.24 -16.52 -0.30
C GLY A 32 -12.04 -17.23 0.79
N PHE A 33 -12.71 -16.49 1.67
CA PHE A 33 -13.60 -17.09 2.67
C PHE A 33 -14.80 -17.81 2.04
N LYS A 34 -15.37 -17.27 0.94
CA LYS A 34 -16.44 -17.96 0.20
C LYS A 34 -15.94 -19.25 -0.46
N ALA A 35 -14.75 -19.23 -1.06
CA ALA A 35 -14.14 -20.41 -1.67
C ALA A 35 -13.78 -21.48 -0.64
N LEU A 36 -13.33 -21.06 0.54
CA LEU A 36 -13.08 -21.93 1.68
C LEU A 36 -14.38 -22.63 2.13
N ALA A 37 -15.47 -21.89 2.27
CA ALA A 37 -16.76 -22.44 2.68
C ALA A 37 -17.36 -23.43 1.66
N LYS A 38 -17.06 -23.25 0.37
CA LYS A 38 -17.63 -24.07 -0.71
C LYS A 38 -16.80 -25.32 -1.00
N ASP A 39 -15.50 -25.15 -1.22
CA ASP A 39 -14.62 -26.17 -1.79
C ASP A 39 -13.46 -26.52 -0.85
N ASN A 40 -13.48 -26.03 0.40
CA ASN A 40 -12.38 -26.11 1.37
C ASN A 40 -11.02 -25.62 0.82
N SER A 41 -11.08 -24.71 -0.16
CA SER A 41 -9.90 -24.21 -0.87
C SER A 41 -9.33 -22.97 -0.19
N PHE A 42 -8.12 -23.11 0.34
CA PHE A 42 -7.40 -22.03 1.04
C PHE A 42 -6.59 -21.12 0.10
N ILE A 43 -6.40 -21.51 -1.16
CA ILE A 43 -5.47 -20.85 -2.08
C ILE A 43 -5.80 -19.36 -2.25
N ILE A 44 -7.07 -19.04 -2.49
CA ILE A 44 -7.53 -17.66 -2.72
C ILE A 44 -7.40 -16.83 -1.42
N LEU A 45 -7.69 -17.44 -0.27
CA LEU A 45 -7.56 -16.78 1.02
C LEU A 45 -6.10 -16.42 1.33
N VAL A 46 -5.16 -17.35 1.07
CA VAL A 46 -3.72 -17.12 1.23
C VAL A 46 -3.25 -15.96 0.33
N ILE A 47 -3.68 -15.92 -0.93
CA ILE A 47 -3.36 -14.80 -1.85
C ILE A 47 -3.90 -13.48 -1.30
N GLY A 48 -5.14 -13.46 -0.81
CA GLY A 48 -5.75 -12.27 -0.19
C GLY A 48 -4.97 -11.76 1.02
N ILE A 49 -4.52 -12.66 1.90
CA ILE A 49 -3.72 -12.30 3.07
C ILE A 49 -2.36 -11.73 2.65
N ILE A 50 -1.68 -12.35 1.68
CA ILE A 50 -0.40 -11.83 1.16
C ILE A 50 -0.59 -10.42 0.58
N LEU A 51 -1.64 -10.20 -0.21
CA LEU A 51 -1.96 -8.87 -0.75
C LEU A 51 -2.23 -7.84 0.35
N ALA A 52 -2.93 -8.22 1.42
CA ALA A 52 -3.19 -7.35 2.56
C ALA A 52 -1.89 -6.95 3.29
N LEU A 53 -0.98 -7.91 3.53
CA LEU A 53 0.32 -7.63 4.16
C LEU A 53 1.16 -6.69 3.30
N LEU A 54 1.20 -6.91 1.97
CA LEU A 54 1.88 -6.01 1.05
C LEU A 54 1.26 -4.60 1.09
N ALA A 55 -0.07 -4.48 1.12
CA ALA A 55 -0.75 -3.21 1.20
C ALA A 55 -0.39 -2.44 2.47
N ILE A 56 -0.32 -3.12 3.62
CA ILE A 56 0.09 -2.52 4.90
C ILE A 56 1.53 -2.00 4.81
N VAL A 57 2.46 -2.81 4.31
CA VAL A 57 3.88 -2.43 4.22
C VAL A 57 4.06 -1.22 3.28
N ILE A 58 3.45 -1.24 2.10
CA ILE A 58 3.57 -0.14 1.12
C ILE A 58 2.93 1.13 1.68
N THR A 59 1.78 1.01 2.35
CA THR A 59 1.11 2.15 3.00
C THR A 59 1.99 2.77 4.08
N ALA A 60 2.55 1.95 4.98
CA ALA A 60 3.44 2.44 6.03
C ALA A 60 4.66 3.16 5.43
N LEU A 61 5.31 2.58 4.42
CA LEU A 61 6.44 3.21 3.73
C LEU A 61 6.05 4.51 3.02
N GLY A 62 4.85 4.58 2.45
CA GLY A 62 4.31 5.77 1.81
C GLY A 62 4.08 6.89 2.82
N VAL A 63 3.38 6.59 3.92
CA VAL A 63 3.11 7.55 4.99
C VAL A 63 4.42 8.08 5.59
N ILE A 64 5.37 7.20 5.92
CA ILE A 64 6.67 7.61 6.47
C ILE A 64 7.41 8.58 5.53
N ARG A 65 7.39 8.33 4.22
CA ARG A 65 8.01 9.23 3.23
C ARG A 65 7.31 10.58 3.13
N VAL A 66 5.98 10.59 3.12
CA VAL A 66 5.20 11.84 3.07
C VAL A 66 5.42 12.66 4.35
N VAL A 67 5.41 12.02 5.51
CA VAL A 67 5.68 12.68 6.79
C VAL A 67 7.07 13.30 6.79
N ARG A 68 8.11 12.52 6.47
CA ARG A 68 9.49 13.05 6.40
C ARG A 68 9.62 14.21 5.42
N TYR A 69 8.97 14.10 4.26
CA TYR A 69 8.95 15.17 3.26
C TYR A 69 8.38 16.47 3.83
N ILE A 70 7.26 16.41 4.55
CA ILE A 70 6.61 17.58 5.12
C ILE A 70 7.51 18.22 6.19
N PHE A 71 8.06 17.42 7.11
CA PHE A 71 8.94 17.94 8.17
C PHE A 71 10.26 18.52 7.64
N GLU A 72 10.91 17.88 6.66
CA GLU A 72 12.14 18.42 6.06
C GLU A 72 11.90 19.73 5.30
N ARG A 73 10.71 19.92 4.72
CA ARG A 73 10.32 21.18 4.08
C ARG A 73 10.07 22.30 5.09
N ASP A 74 9.46 21.98 6.22
CA ASP A 74 9.12 22.93 7.27
C ASP A 74 10.37 23.55 7.92
N HIS A 75 11.42 22.75 8.16
CA HIS A 75 12.70 23.22 8.69
C HIS A 75 13.59 23.97 7.68
N ALA A 76 13.23 23.99 6.40
CA ALA A 76 13.98 24.66 5.34
C ALA A 76 13.38 26.02 4.93
N SER A 77 12.36 26.49 5.64
CA SER A 77 11.67 27.78 5.45
C SER A 77 11.99 28.74 6.59
#